data_AF-C0BF37-F1
#
_entry.id   AF-C0BF37-F1
#
_cell.length_a   1.000
_cell.length_b   1.000
_cell.length_c   1.000
_cell.angle_alpha   90.00
_cell.angle_beta   90.00
_cell.angle_gamma   90.00
#
_symmetry.space_group_name_H-M   'P 1'
#
loop_
_entity.id
_entity.type
_entity.pdbx_description
1 polymer ?
#
loop_
_entity_poly.entity_id
_entity_poly.type
_entity_poly.pdbx_seq_one_letter_code
_entity_poly.pdbx_strand_id
1 'polypeptide(L)' 'MTTDSFNRRLKKYCKEAGVPYHSSHKIRFYNASTAFDGNNLTTLSYLMGHSETATTLHYLRNVNKRKNDRLAFQNLGISS' A
#
# COMPACT_ATOMS: atom_id res chain seq x y z
N MET A 1 8.11 21.40 -5.66
CA MET A 1 8.93 20.18 -5.41
C MET A 1 8.38 19.06 -6.28
N THR A 2 9.21 18.40 -7.10
CA THR A 2 8.80 17.28 -7.96
C THR A 2 8.93 15.94 -7.23
N THR A 3 8.23 14.91 -7.69
CA THR A 3 8.37 13.52 -7.22
C THR A 3 9.84 13.07 -7.21
N ASP A 4 10.60 13.41 -8.24
CA ASP A 4 12.02 13.03 -8.33
C ASP A 4 12.88 13.76 -7.31
N SER A 5 12.63 15.07 -7.12
CA SER A 5 13.36 15.84 -6.11
C SER A 5 13.07 15.37 -4.68
N PHE A 6 11.83 14.93 -4.41
CA PHE A 6 11.46 14.31 -3.15
C PHE A 6 12.17 12.96 -2.96
N ASN A 7 12.06 12.07 -3.94
CA ASN A 7 12.66 10.73 -3.86
C ASN A 7 14.19 10.78 -3.80
N ARG A 8 14.83 11.77 -4.41
CA ARG A 8 16.28 12.02 -4.27
C ARG A 8 16.65 12.35 -2.82
N ARG A 9 15.90 13.24 -2.17
CA ARG A 9 16.10 13.58 -0.74
C ARG A 9 15.81 12.37 0.15
N LEU A 10 14.71 11.67 -0.09
CA LEU A 10 14.36 10.44 0.63
C LEU A 10 15.48 9.40 0.54
N LYS A 11 16.03 9.15 -0.67
CA LYS A 11 17.14 8.23 -0.88
C LYS A 11 18.39 8.63 -0.10
N LYS A 12 18.71 9.93 -0.05
CA LYS A 12 19.82 10.46 0.77
C LYS A 12 19.61 10.11 2.25
N TYR A 13 18.44 10.43 2.80
CA TYR A 13 18.15 10.16 4.21
C TYR A 13 18.11 8.67 4.55
N CYS A 14 17.55 7.82 3.68
CA CYS A 14 17.59 6.36 3.87
C CYS A 14 19.05 5.85 3.95
N LYS A 15 19.94 6.36 3.09
CA LYS A 15 21.36 6.00 3.10
C LYS A 15 22.04 6.44 4.39
N GLU A 16 21.79 7.67 4.84
CA GLU A 16 22.36 8.22 6.08
C GLU A 16 21.86 7.45 7.33
N ALA A 17 20.61 6.99 7.32
CA ALA A 17 20.03 6.19 8.38
C ALA A 17 20.36 4.69 8.30
N GLY A 18 21.07 4.22 7.26
CA GLY A 18 21.40 2.80 7.08
C GLY A 18 20.19 1.90 6.77
N VAL A 19 19.09 2.46 6.26
CA VAL A 19 17.88 1.70 5.91
C VAL A 19 17.72 1.55 4.38
N PRO A 20 17.12 0.44 3.89
CA PRO A 20 16.85 0.28 2.46
C PRO A 20 15.97 1.40 1.89
N TYR A 21 16.35 1.91 0.72
CA TYR A 21 15.55 2.91 0.03
C TYR A 21 14.32 2.28 -0.66
N HIS A 22 13.16 2.90 -0.43
CA HIS A 22 11.93 2.68 -1.20
C HIS A 22 11.36 4.02 -1.62
N SER A 23 10.81 4.10 -2.84
CA SER A 23 10.20 5.35 -3.31
C SER A 23 8.98 5.71 -2.47
N SER A 24 8.63 6.99 -2.43
CA SER A 24 7.46 7.52 -1.73
C SER A 24 6.18 6.76 -2.09
N HIS A 25 6.00 6.45 -3.37
CA HIS A 25 4.85 5.70 -3.85
C HIS A 25 4.86 4.24 -3.36
N LYS A 26 6.04 3.60 -3.30
CA LYS A 26 6.20 2.24 -2.75
C LYS A 26 5.92 2.19 -1.24
N ILE A 27 6.32 3.22 -0.51
CA ILE A 27 5.98 3.38 0.92
C ILE A 27 4.46 3.51 1.08
N ARG A 28 3.78 4.26 0.20
CA ARG A 28 2.32 4.37 0.20
C ARG A 28 1.62 3.03 -0.07
N PHE A 29 2.13 2.19 -0.98
CA PHE A 29 1.65 0.80 -1.16
C PHE A 29 1.79 -0.01 0.13
N TYR A 30 2.97 0.03 0.76
CA TYR A 30 3.23 -0.69 2.00
C TYR A 30 2.31 -0.24 3.14
N ASN A 31 2.07 1.07 3.28
CA ASN A 31 1.17 1.63 4.28
C ASN A 31 -0.26 1.11 4.11
N ALA A 32 -0.81 1.19 2.90
CA ALA A 32 -2.15 0.66 2.61
C ALA A 32 -2.26 -0.84 2.89
N SER A 33 -1.25 -1.59 2.45
CA SER A 33 -1.21 -3.05 2.64
C SER A 33 -1.15 -3.46 4.11
N THR A 34 -0.44 -2.70 4.94
CA THR A 34 -0.28 -2.98 6.38
C THR A 34 -1.51 -2.53 7.19
N ALA A 35 -2.17 -1.45 6.75
CA ALA A 35 -3.35 -0.90 7.41
C ALA A 35 -4.65 -1.67 7.10
N PHE A 36 -4.65 -2.50 6.05
CA PHE A 36 -5.84 -3.28 5.69
C PHE A 36 -6.02 -4.47 6.64
N ASP A 37 -7.18 -4.54 7.29
CA ASP A 37 -7.52 -5.58 8.26
C ASP A 37 -8.46 -6.67 7.72
N GLY A 38 -8.82 -6.59 6.44
CA GLY A 38 -9.79 -7.47 5.78
C GLY A 38 -11.20 -6.88 5.65
N ASN A 39 -11.58 -5.93 6.51
CA ASN A 39 -12.95 -5.41 6.60
C ASN A 39 -13.03 -3.88 6.45
N ASN A 40 -11.90 -3.18 6.49
CA ASN A 40 -11.84 -1.71 6.52
C ASN A 40 -11.62 -1.03 5.16
N LEU A 41 -11.94 -1.67 4.04
CA LEU A 41 -11.62 -1.16 2.69
C LEU A 41 -12.13 0.27 2.42
N THR A 42 -13.37 0.58 2.79
CA THR A 42 -13.99 1.90 2.56
C THR A 42 -13.28 2.99 3.38
N THR A 43 -13.04 2.73 4.66
CA THR A 43 -12.28 3.62 5.55
C THR A 43 -10.86 3.83 5.05
N LEU A 44 -10.20 2.75 4.63
CA LEU A 44 -8.86 2.81 4.05
C LEU A 44 -8.85 3.63 2.76
N SER A 45 -9.88 3.49 1.92
CA SER A 45 -10.03 4.28 0.69
C SER A 45 -10.14 5.77 0.96
N TYR A 46 -10.92 6.14 1.97
CA TYR A 46 -11.04 7.52 2.43
C TYR A 46 -9.70 8.06 2.95
N LEU A 47 -8.99 7.32 3.81
CA LEU A 47 -7.67 7.71 4.33
C LEU A 47 -6.59 7.83 3.25
N MET A 48 -6.68 7.00 2.21
CA MET A 48 -5.79 7.05 1.05
C MET A 48 -6.15 8.17 0.07
N GLY A 49 -7.29 8.84 0.26
CA GLY A 49 -7.78 9.91 -0.62
C GLY A 49 -8.14 9.40 -2.01
N HIS A 50 -8.70 8.19 -2.12
CA HIS A 50 -9.18 7.64 -3.39
C HIS A 50 -10.67 7.85 -3.53
N SER A 51 -11.10 8.32 -4.70
CA SER A 51 -12.52 8.47 -5.04
C SER A 51 -13.24 7.12 -5.14
N GLU A 52 -12.52 6.06 -5.54
CA GLU A 52 -13.06 4.73 -5.75
C GLU A 52 -12.27 3.67 -4.95
N THR A 53 -12.98 2.76 -4.28
CA THR A 53 -12.37 1.66 -3.51
C THR A 53 -11.54 0.72 -4.39
N ALA A 54 -11.88 0.59 -5.67
CA ALA A 54 -11.09 -0.14 -6.65
C ALA A 54 -9.64 0.38 -6.78
N THR A 55 -9.43 1.69 -6.62
CA THR A 55 -8.09 2.26 -6.60
C THR A 55 -7.34 1.79 -5.35
N THR A 56 -8.00 1.72 -4.19
CA THR A 56 -7.41 1.23 -2.94
C THR A 56 -7.01 -0.23 -3.04
N LEU A 57 -7.80 -1.08 -3.70
CA LEU A 57 -7.45 -2.47 -3.96
C LEU A 57 -6.13 -2.60 -4.75
N HIS A 58 -5.85 -1.70 -5.69
CA HIS A 58 -4.56 -1.70 -6.40
C HIS A 58 -3.37 -1.50 -5.44
N TYR A 59 -3.57 -0.76 -4.34
CA TYR A 59 -2.55 -0.50 -3.34
C TYR A 59 -2.32 -1.67 -2.37
N LEU A 60 -3.23 -2.64 -2.31
CA LEU A 60 -3.15 -3.83 -1.46
C LEU A 60 -2.26 -4.89 -2.12
N ARG A 61 -0.94 -4.74 -1.99
CA ARG A 61 0.05 -5.71 -2.51
C ARG A 61 0.57 -6.59 -1.38
N ASN A 62 0.55 -7.91 -1.57
CA ASN A 62 1.04 -8.90 -0.59
C ASN A 62 0.30 -8.90 0.77
N VAL A 63 -0.97 -8.48 0.83
CA VAL A 63 -1.71 -8.36 2.10
C VAL A 63 -1.97 -9.69 2.81
N ASN A 64 -1.72 -10.83 2.15
CA ASN A 64 -1.49 -12.10 2.82
C ASN A 64 -0.51 -12.92 1.98
N LYS A 65 0.71 -13.17 2.49
CA LYS A 65 1.59 -14.23 1.99
C LYS A 65 1.85 -15.31 3.06
N ARG A 66 1.16 -15.25 4.20
CA ARG A 66 1.38 -16.18 5.31
C ARG A 66 0.14 -16.93 5.82
N LYS A 67 -1.08 -16.71 5.29
CA LYS A 67 -2.24 -17.59 5.51
C LYS A 67 -3.21 -17.51 4.33
N ASN A 68 -3.35 -18.65 3.62
CA ASN A 68 -4.38 -19.00 2.63
C ASN A 68 -4.99 -17.84 1.83
N ASP A 69 -4.27 -17.45 0.78
CA ASP A 69 -4.64 -16.42 -0.21
C ASP A 69 -6.08 -16.58 -0.73
N ARG A 70 -6.57 -17.83 -0.86
CA ARG A 70 -7.90 -18.15 -1.38
C ARG A 70 -9.06 -17.60 -0.52
N LEU A 71 -8.90 -17.50 0.80
CA LEU A 71 -9.95 -17.01 1.72
C LEU A 71 -10.09 -15.48 1.70
N ALA A 72 -8.97 -14.76 1.55
CA ALA A 72 -8.98 -13.30 1.51
C ALA A 72 -9.67 -12.75 0.25
N PHE A 73 -9.49 -13.42 -0.90
CA PHE A 73 -10.20 -13.06 -2.13
C PHE A 73 -11.67 -13.48 -2.14
N GLN A 74 -12.00 -14.62 -1.51
CA GLN A 74 -13.39 -15.11 -1.43
C GLN A 74 -14.29 -14.18 -0.59
N ASN A 75 -13.74 -13.52 0.43
CA ASN A 75 -14.46 -12.57 1.27
C ASN A 75 -14.65 -11.18 0.62
N LEU A 76 -13.94 -10.89 -0.49
CA LEU A 76 -14.10 -9.65 -1.24
C LEU A 76 -15.22 -9.70 -2.28
N GLY A 77 -15.91 -10.84 -2.42
CA GLY A 77 -17.03 -11.00 -3.37
C GLY A 77 -16.64 -10.92 -4.84
N ILE A 78 -15.35 -10.90 -5.14
CA ILE A 78 -14.83 -10.88 -6.52
C ILE A 78 -14.60 -12.33 -6.93
N SER A 79 -15.68 -12.99 -7.36
CA SER A 79 -15.57 -14.27 -8.07
C SER A 79 -14.91 -14.03 -9.42
N SER A 80 -13.96 -14.91 -9.75
CA SER A 80 -13.23 -14.97 -11.03
C SER A 80 -14.15 -15.17 -12.23
#